data_AF-A0A3N4JQL6-F1
#
_entry.id   AF-A0A3N4JQL6-F1
#
_cell.length_a   1.000
_cell.length_b   1.000
_cell.length_c   1.000
_cell.angle_alpha   90.00
_cell.angle_beta   90.00
_cell.angle_gamma   90.00
#
_symmetry.space_group_name_H-M   'P 1'
#
loop_
_entity.id
_entity.type
_entity.pdbx_description
1 polymer ?
#
loop_
_entity_poly.entity_id
_entity_poly.type
_entity_poly.pdbx_seq_one_letter_code
_entity_poly.pdbx_strand_id
1 'polypeptide(L)'
;MASPKSTTTSLPHPISDLEAKHYYYGLYSTPVLVACTGDDIWEQPTGPEAYFRPKELRTIGNHPLKGVWEDKLDFQIHDILKCKRVEWTSTDVTQIGFIGECVTPALIWIGVKANTLSCEDSLTIAKECKQLLVANKILNVKVEIRESIMTRYISPKLQKSVHSFYPSAQLLDPLTSPLGPFNGNPSTPGAESTGGFYITDDNSQLYLVTARDVVFKPDLVNNNRYKCRFFSQLHVNVTLFSTATFTNYVAQIKRAIEGERITVEF
;
A
#
# COMPACT_ATOMS: atom_id res chain seq x y z
N MET A 1 53.75 21.71 -9.66
CA MET A 1 52.68 22.65 -9.25
C MET A 1 51.36 21.94 -9.47
N ALA A 2 50.63 21.61 -8.39
CA ALA A 2 49.35 20.92 -8.47
C ALA A 2 48.22 21.96 -8.51
N SER A 3 47.39 21.90 -9.55
CA SER A 3 46.22 22.76 -9.71
C SER A 3 45.11 22.32 -8.73
N PRO A 4 44.48 23.23 -7.97
CA PRO A 4 43.44 22.86 -7.03
C PRO A 4 42.15 22.48 -7.77
N LYS A 5 41.64 21.27 -7.50
CA LYS A 5 40.32 20.83 -7.97
C LYS A 5 39.25 21.68 -7.28
N SER A 6 38.66 22.60 -8.04
CA SER A 6 37.47 23.35 -7.63
C SER A 6 36.33 22.38 -7.34
N THR A 7 35.90 22.33 -6.08
CA THR A 7 34.68 21.64 -5.67
C THR A 7 33.51 22.53 -6.08
N THR A 8 33.01 22.35 -7.29
CA THR A 8 31.81 23.05 -7.74
C THR A 8 30.62 22.47 -6.99
N THR A 9 30.20 23.15 -5.93
CA THR A 9 28.89 23.00 -5.32
C THR A 9 27.84 23.33 -6.38
N SER A 10 27.37 22.31 -7.10
CA SER A 10 26.25 22.44 -8.02
C SER A 10 25.01 22.80 -7.23
N LEU A 11 24.42 23.95 -7.52
CA LEU A 11 23.05 24.25 -7.08
C LEU A 11 22.11 23.16 -7.63
N PRO A 12 21.08 22.75 -6.88
CA PRO A 12 20.04 21.87 -7.42
C PRO A 12 19.43 22.57 -8.62
N HIS A 13 19.47 21.92 -9.79
CA HIS A 13 18.75 22.44 -10.95
C HIS A 13 17.25 22.41 -10.61
N PRO A 14 16.47 23.45 -10.95
CA PRO A 14 15.03 23.38 -10.83
C PRO A 14 14.54 22.18 -11.65
N ILE A 15 13.79 21.29 -11.01
CA ILE A 15 13.23 20.09 -11.64
C ILE A 15 12.43 20.54 -12.87
N SER A 16 12.81 20.02 -14.04
CA SER A 16 12.10 20.38 -15.28
C SER A 16 10.72 19.72 -15.33
N ASP A 17 9.76 20.30 -16.07
CA ASP A 17 8.43 19.69 -16.24
C ASP A 17 8.50 18.27 -16.83
N LEU A 18 9.49 18.02 -17.68
CA LEU A 18 9.68 16.72 -18.32
C LEU A 18 10.20 15.70 -17.30
N GLU A 19 11.22 16.08 -16.52
CA GLU A 19 11.73 15.29 -15.41
C GLU A 19 10.61 14.99 -14.40
N ALA A 20 9.87 16.02 -13.96
CA ALA A 20 8.81 15.89 -12.98
C ALA A 20 7.79 14.80 -13.35
N LYS A 21 7.40 14.75 -14.64
CA LYS A 21 6.41 13.80 -15.18
C LYS A 21 6.96 12.39 -15.41
N HIS A 22 8.26 12.25 -15.67
CA HIS A 22 8.87 10.97 -16.08
C HIS A 22 9.84 10.40 -15.04
N TYR A 23 10.09 11.11 -13.94
CA TYR A 23 11.01 10.68 -12.89
C TYR A 23 10.64 9.30 -12.34
N TYR A 24 9.35 9.03 -12.13
CA TYR A 24 8.83 7.77 -11.60
C TYR A 24 8.32 6.81 -12.69
N TYR A 25 8.80 6.92 -13.92
CA TYR A 25 8.42 6.02 -15.00
C TYR A 25 8.61 4.55 -14.56
N GLY A 26 7.60 3.70 -14.81
CA GLY A 26 7.56 2.29 -14.37
C GLY A 26 6.71 2.04 -13.13
N LEU A 27 6.45 3.05 -12.29
CA LEU A 27 5.51 2.90 -11.16
C LEU A 27 4.07 3.00 -11.64
N TYR A 28 3.16 2.19 -11.06
CA TYR A 28 1.76 2.11 -11.48
C TYR A 28 1.03 3.46 -11.47
N SER A 29 1.26 4.29 -10.43
CA SER A 29 0.59 5.58 -10.28
C SER A 29 1.28 6.74 -11.01
N THR A 30 2.48 6.51 -11.58
CA THR A 30 3.33 7.52 -12.27
C THR A 30 3.20 8.94 -11.67
N PRO A 31 3.52 9.12 -10.38
CA PRO A 31 3.28 10.40 -9.71
C PRO A 31 4.21 11.49 -10.26
N VAL A 32 3.85 12.75 -10.06
CA VAL A 32 4.68 13.90 -10.44
C VAL A 32 5.68 14.19 -9.33
N LEU A 33 6.97 14.28 -9.66
CA LEU A 33 8.01 14.71 -8.72
C LEU A 33 7.89 16.23 -8.49
N VAL A 34 7.91 16.62 -7.22
CA VAL A 34 7.83 18.02 -6.78
C VAL A 34 9.18 18.48 -6.23
N ALA A 35 9.84 17.66 -5.42
CA ALA A 35 11.18 17.95 -4.89
C ALA A 35 11.95 16.65 -4.61
N CYS A 36 13.27 16.70 -4.74
CA CYS A 36 14.18 15.62 -4.38
C CYS A 36 15.42 16.19 -3.68
N THR A 37 15.89 15.53 -2.62
CA THR A 37 17.17 15.85 -1.96
C THR A 37 18.34 15.01 -2.46
N GLY A 38 18.13 14.15 -3.45
CA GLY A 38 19.19 13.35 -4.07
C GLY A 38 20.04 14.20 -5.01
N ASP A 39 21.29 13.81 -5.17
CA ASP A 39 22.24 14.45 -6.09
C ASP A 39 22.24 13.78 -7.48
N ASP A 40 21.34 12.82 -7.71
CA ASP A 40 21.27 12.11 -8.99
C ASP A 40 20.76 13.06 -10.07
N ILE A 41 21.47 13.12 -11.19
CA ILE A 41 21.04 13.89 -12.36
C ILE A 41 20.04 13.03 -13.13
N TRP A 42 18.84 13.57 -13.37
CA TRP A 42 17.91 12.98 -14.31
C TRP A 42 18.31 13.32 -15.74
N GLU A 43 18.40 12.29 -16.59
CA GLU A 43 18.77 12.45 -17.99
C GLU A 43 17.63 11.97 -18.88
N GLN A 44 17.22 12.83 -19.83
CA GLN A 44 16.27 12.44 -20.85
C GLN A 44 16.94 11.41 -21.78
N PRO A 45 16.32 10.24 -22.00
CA PRO A 45 16.79 9.29 -23.01
C PRO A 45 16.87 9.97 -24.39
N THR A 46 17.99 9.80 -25.09
CA THR A 46 18.21 10.32 -26.44
C THR A 46 18.60 9.21 -27.42
N GLY A 47 18.06 9.27 -28.64
CA GLY A 47 18.34 8.30 -29.72
C GLY A 47 17.11 7.51 -30.20
N PRO A 48 17.28 6.66 -31.24
CA PRO A 48 16.18 5.97 -31.91
C PRO A 48 15.45 4.92 -31.04
N GLU A 49 16.13 4.39 -30.03
CA GLU A 49 15.62 3.35 -29.11
C GLU A 49 15.67 3.82 -27.64
N ALA A 50 15.54 5.13 -27.44
CA ALA A 50 15.72 5.75 -26.15
C ALA A 50 14.43 5.70 -25.30
N TYR A 51 14.22 4.57 -24.65
CA TYR A 51 13.12 4.40 -23.69
C TYR A 51 13.53 4.85 -22.30
N PHE A 52 12.57 5.36 -21.53
CA PHE A 52 12.76 5.57 -20.10
C PHE A 52 12.99 4.22 -19.41
N ARG A 53 13.95 4.18 -18.49
CA ARG A 53 14.19 2.99 -17.68
C ARG A 53 13.13 2.91 -16.59
N PRO A 54 12.39 1.79 -16.48
CA PRO A 54 11.38 1.65 -15.44
C PRO A 54 12.03 1.57 -14.05
N LYS A 55 11.42 2.26 -13.10
CA LYS A 55 11.68 2.13 -11.66
C LYS A 55 10.69 1.17 -11.02
N GLU A 56 11.08 0.60 -9.89
CA GLU A 56 10.24 -0.26 -9.06
C GLU A 56 10.30 0.16 -7.58
N LEU A 57 9.18 -0.04 -6.89
CA LEU A 57 9.07 0.12 -5.44
C LEU A 57 9.58 -1.15 -4.76
N ARG A 58 10.40 -0.97 -3.73
CA ARG A 58 10.96 -2.06 -2.94
C ARG A 58 10.78 -1.79 -1.45
N THR A 59 10.57 -2.87 -0.70
CA THR A 59 10.52 -2.78 0.76
C THR A 59 11.90 -2.47 1.32
N ILE A 60 11.94 -1.63 2.35
CA ILE A 60 13.17 -1.40 3.10
C ILE A 60 13.57 -2.67 3.84
N GLY A 61 14.78 -3.15 3.55
CA GLY A 61 15.40 -4.28 4.24
C GLY A 61 15.87 -3.94 5.66
N ASN A 62 17.04 -4.45 6.05
CA ASN A 62 17.63 -4.16 7.36
C ASN A 62 18.24 -2.74 7.37
N HIS A 63 17.41 -1.73 7.60
CA HIS A 63 17.82 -0.33 7.68
C HIS A 63 17.41 0.29 9.02
N PRO A 64 18.25 1.14 9.65
CA PRO A 64 17.95 1.75 10.95
C PRO A 64 16.60 2.48 11.02
N LEU A 65 16.14 3.07 9.90
CA LEU A 65 14.81 3.70 9.79
C LEU A 65 13.68 2.83 10.33
N LYS A 66 13.70 1.52 10.07
CA LYS A 66 12.59 0.63 10.41
C LYS A 66 12.28 0.61 11.91
N GLY A 67 13.31 0.76 12.75
CA GLY A 67 13.16 0.74 14.21
C GLY A 67 12.91 2.09 14.86
N VAL A 68 12.96 3.20 14.10
CA VAL A 68 12.81 4.55 14.65
C VAL A 68 11.75 5.38 13.93
N TRP A 69 11.19 4.86 12.83
CA TRP A 69 10.23 5.57 12.00
C TRP A 69 8.93 5.85 12.77
N GLU A 70 8.15 4.81 13.07
CA GLU A 70 6.82 4.89 13.70
C GLU A 70 6.85 5.39 15.16
N ASP A 71 7.99 5.26 15.84
CA ASP A 71 8.09 5.62 17.26
C ASP A 71 8.49 7.09 17.47
N LYS A 72 9.02 7.76 16.44
CA LYS A 72 9.67 9.06 16.62
C LYS A 72 9.75 9.90 15.34
N LEU A 73 10.37 9.37 14.29
CA LEU A 73 10.76 10.21 13.14
C LEU A 73 9.56 10.65 12.31
N ASP A 74 8.54 9.81 12.21
CA ASP A 74 7.28 10.13 11.54
C ASP A 74 6.62 11.37 12.16
N PHE A 75 6.48 11.42 13.49
CA PHE A 75 5.93 12.55 14.22
C PHE A 75 6.76 13.82 14.01
N GLN A 76 8.09 13.71 14.07
CA GLN A 76 8.97 14.86 13.87
C GLN A 76 8.88 15.41 12.43
N ILE A 77 8.76 14.55 11.43
CA ILE A 77 8.51 14.97 10.04
C ILE A 77 7.12 15.60 9.92
N HIS A 78 6.09 15.01 10.51
CA HIS A 78 4.73 15.56 10.48
C HIS A 78 4.67 16.93 11.15
N ASP A 79 5.43 17.17 12.22
CA ASP A 79 5.54 18.48 12.86
C ASP A 79 6.14 19.53 11.91
N ILE A 80 7.20 19.18 11.16
CA ILE A 80 7.76 20.06 10.12
C ILE A 80 6.68 20.40 9.09
N LEU A 81 6.00 19.38 8.55
CA LEU A 81 4.96 19.56 7.53
C LEU A 81 3.79 20.42 8.05
N LYS A 82 3.39 20.21 9.32
CA LYS A 82 2.34 20.96 10.00
C LYS A 82 2.72 22.41 10.25
N CYS A 83 3.93 22.66 10.74
CA CYS A 83 4.45 24.01 10.98
C CYS A 83 4.51 24.83 9.68
N LYS A 84 4.86 24.19 8.57
CA LYS A 84 4.91 24.79 7.23
C LYS A 84 3.55 24.82 6.53
N ARG A 85 2.50 24.32 7.17
CA ARG A 85 1.12 24.25 6.65
C ARG A 85 1.02 23.55 5.30
N VAL A 86 1.80 22.49 5.11
CA VAL A 86 1.78 21.67 3.90
C VAL A 86 0.45 20.91 3.83
N GLU A 87 -0.15 20.77 2.65
CA GLU A 87 -1.29 19.87 2.44
C GLU A 87 -0.79 18.46 2.08
N TRP A 88 -0.17 17.75 3.04
CA TRP A 88 0.35 16.39 2.80
C TRP A 88 -0.76 15.34 2.87
N THR A 89 -0.62 14.29 2.08
CA THR A 89 -1.60 13.20 1.93
C THR A 89 -1.05 11.84 2.35
N SER A 90 0.27 11.65 2.31
CA SER A 90 0.94 10.40 2.70
C SER A 90 2.41 10.64 3.05
N THR A 91 2.98 9.78 3.89
CA THR A 91 4.41 9.72 4.18
C THR A 91 4.81 8.25 4.22
N ASP A 92 5.54 7.79 3.21
CA ASP A 92 5.93 6.39 3.05
C ASP A 92 7.44 6.24 3.23
N VAL A 93 7.88 5.11 3.79
CA VAL A 93 9.30 4.74 3.83
C VAL A 93 9.52 3.57 2.89
N THR A 94 10.31 3.77 1.83
CA THR A 94 10.45 2.80 0.74
C THR A 94 11.85 2.85 0.12
N GLN A 95 12.10 2.06 -0.91
CA GLN A 95 13.23 2.18 -1.82
C GLN A 95 12.69 2.27 -3.25
N ILE A 96 13.18 3.23 -4.03
CA ILE A 96 12.80 3.38 -5.44
C ILE A 96 14.06 3.37 -6.29
N GLY A 97 14.25 2.29 -7.06
CA GLY A 97 15.42 2.07 -7.90
C GLY A 97 15.00 1.62 -9.30
N PHE A 98 15.94 1.63 -10.24
CA PHE A 98 15.66 1.07 -11.56
C PHE A 98 15.56 -0.46 -11.47
N ILE A 99 14.71 -1.06 -12.33
CA ILE A 99 14.60 -2.52 -12.41
C ILE A 99 15.98 -3.12 -12.70
N GLY A 100 16.38 -4.11 -11.89
CA GLY A 100 17.67 -4.78 -12.01
C GLY A 100 18.83 -4.13 -11.23
N GLU A 101 18.66 -2.94 -10.63
CA GLU A 101 19.68 -2.36 -9.76
C GLU A 101 19.75 -3.10 -8.41
N CYS A 102 20.94 -3.37 -7.90
CA CYS A 102 21.09 -4.11 -6.65
C CYS A 102 21.04 -3.22 -5.40
N VAL A 103 21.39 -1.94 -5.51
CA VAL A 103 21.54 -1.05 -4.36
C VAL A 103 20.78 0.23 -4.62
N THR A 104 19.82 0.50 -3.73
CA THR A 104 19.01 1.71 -3.78
C THR A 104 18.96 2.31 -2.38
N PRO A 105 19.25 3.61 -2.21
CA PRO A 105 19.15 4.25 -0.91
C PRO A 105 17.71 4.19 -0.40
N ALA A 106 17.55 4.16 0.92
CA ALA A 106 16.23 4.31 1.51
C ALA A 106 15.66 5.69 1.16
N LEU A 107 14.33 5.76 1.08
CA LEU A 107 13.61 6.94 0.64
C LEU A 107 12.46 7.20 1.61
N ILE A 108 12.35 8.45 2.04
CA ILE A 108 11.11 8.98 2.61
C ILE A 108 10.36 9.68 1.50
N TRP A 109 9.17 9.17 1.21
CA TRP A 109 8.36 9.57 0.08
C TRP A 109 7.10 10.28 0.58
N ILE A 110 7.08 11.60 0.43
CA ILE A 110 6.03 12.47 0.96
C ILE A 110 5.07 12.81 -0.16
N GLY A 111 3.82 12.40 -0.03
CA GLY A 111 2.74 12.81 -0.92
C GLY A 111 2.17 14.15 -0.49
N VAL A 112 2.05 15.09 -1.43
CA VAL A 112 1.36 16.39 -1.24
C VAL A 112 0.23 16.54 -2.24
N LYS A 113 -0.78 17.31 -1.88
CA LYS A 113 -1.87 17.63 -2.81
C LYS A 113 -1.34 18.44 -3.99
N ALA A 114 -1.78 18.09 -5.19
CA ALA A 114 -1.32 18.73 -6.42
C ALA A 114 -1.55 20.25 -6.41
N ASN A 115 -0.59 21.00 -6.98
CA ASN A 115 -0.62 22.46 -7.09
C ASN A 115 -0.74 23.24 -5.76
N THR A 116 -0.39 22.64 -4.61
CA THR A 116 -0.45 23.33 -3.30
C THR A 116 0.89 23.83 -2.79
N LEU A 117 2.00 23.39 -3.39
CA LEU A 117 3.34 23.69 -2.91
C LEU A 117 4.23 24.14 -4.07
N SER A 118 4.97 25.24 -3.88
CA SER A 118 5.92 25.72 -4.88
C SER A 118 7.17 24.84 -4.94
N CYS A 119 7.91 24.88 -6.05
CA CYS A 119 9.18 24.15 -6.19
C CYS A 119 10.22 24.58 -5.14
N GLU A 120 10.28 25.88 -4.82
CA GLU A 120 11.23 26.41 -3.83
C GLU A 120 10.87 25.99 -2.39
N ASP A 121 9.59 26.09 -2.02
CA ASP A 121 9.11 25.70 -0.70
C ASP A 121 9.26 24.19 -0.49
N SER A 122 8.87 23.40 -1.49
CA SER A 122 8.98 21.93 -1.45
C SER A 122 10.42 21.46 -1.30
N LEU A 123 11.37 22.06 -2.02
CA LEU A 123 12.79 21.75 -1.86
C LEU A 123 13.30 22.14 -0.47
N THR A 124 12.87 23.30 0.05
CA THR A 124 13.23 23.75 1.40
C THR A 124 12.72 22.78 2.47
N ILE A 125 11.46 22.36 2.36
CA ILE A 125 10.84 21.38 3.27
C ILE A 125 11.56 20.03 3.17
N ALA A 126 11.83 19.54 1.97
CA ALA A 126 12.53 18.26 1.77
C ALA A 126 13.92 18.28 2.42
N LYS A 127 14.66 19.40 2.28
CA LYS A 127 15.96 19.60 2.94
C LYS A 127 15.85 19.66 4.46
N GLU A 128 14.84 20.32 5.01
CA GLU A 128 14.61 20.39 6.46
C GLU A 128 14.31 18.99 7.03
N CYS A 129 13.46 18.20 6.36
CA CYS A 129 13.23 16.80 6.69
C CYS A 129 14.53 15.98 6.60
N LYS A 130 15.33 16.16 5.55
CA LYS A 130 16.63 15.47 5.41
C LYS A 130 17.60 15.85 6.53
N GLN A 131 17.65 17.10 6.95
CA GLN A 131 18.48 17.55 8.07
C GLN A 131 18.06 16.92 9.40
N LEU A 132 16.75 16.79 9.64
CA LEU A 132 16.21 16.07 10.79
C LEU A 132 16.68 14.60 10.84
N LEU A 133 16.69 13.92 9.70
CA LEU A 133 17.20 12.53 9.60
C LEU A 133 18.69 12.47 9.94
N VAL A 134 19.48 13.39 9.38
CA VAL A 134 20.93 13.48 9.66
C VAL A 134 21.18 13.75 11.16
N ALA A 135 20.41 14.64 11.78
CA ALA A 135 20.50 14.92 13.22
C ALA A 135 20.19 13.68 14.09
N ASN A 136 19.30 12.80 13.62
CA ASN A 136 19.01 11.51 14.25
C ASN A 136 19.97 10.38 13.81
N LYS A 137 21.11 10.72 13.16
CA LYS A 137 22.14 9.79 12.68
C LYS A 137 21.66 8.81 11.60
N ILE A 138 20.66 9.21 10.81
CA ILE A 138 20.13 8.47 9.68
C ILE A 138 20.67 9.10 8.38
N LEU A 139 21.78 8.56 7.87
CA LEU A 139 22.57 9.23 6.82
C LEU A 139 22.17 8.81 5.38
N ASN A 140 21.90 7.53 5.14
CA ASN A 140 21.68 6.97 3.81
C ASN A 140 20.20 6.98 3.37
N VAL A 141 19.57 8.15 3.43
CA VAL A 141 18.13 8.31 3.15
C VAL A 141 17.86 9.51 2.25
N LYS A 142 17.16 9.35 1.14
CA LYS A 142 16.67 10.45 0.33
C LYS A 142 15.30 10.92 0.85
N VAL A 143 14.97 12.18 0.61
CA VAL A 143 13.61 12.70 0.81
C VAL A 143 13.11 13.17 -0.55
N GLU A 144 11.98 12.60 -0.99
CA GLU A 144 11.30 13.01 -2.21
C GLU A 144 9.88 13.42 -1.89
N ILE A 145 9.45 14.52 -2.49
CA ILE A 145 8.08 15.02 -2.44
C ILE A 145 7.46 14.75 -3.80
N ARG A 146 6.27 14.17 -3.80
CA ARG A 146 5.48 13.89 -5.00
C ARG A 146 4.08 14.47 -4.88
N GLU A 147 3.48 14.80 -6.02
CA GLU A 147 2.04 14.98 -6.05
C GLU A 147 1.35 13.65 -5.79
N SER A 148 0.33 13.69 -4.94
CA SER A 148 -0.40 12.53 -4.49
C SER A 148 -1.83 12.91 -4.18
N ILE A 149 -2.74 12.30 -4.93
CA ILE A 149 -4.17 12.34 -4.62
C ILE A 149 -4.45 11.09 -3.78
N MET A 150 -4.72 11.28 -2.49
CA MET A 150 -5.26 10.21 -1.67
C MET A 150 -6.74 10.01 -2.05
N THR A 151 -6.97 9.23 -3.10
CA THR A 151 -8.29 8.69 -3.36
C THR A 151 -8.52 7.63 -2.30
N ARG A 152 -9.29 7.98 -1.26
CA ARG A 152 -9.92 6.95 -0.45
C ARG A 152 -10.83 6.18 -1.39
N TYR A 153 -10.32 5.06 -1.89
CA TYR A 153 -11.18 4.00 -2.38
C TYR A 153 -11.97 3.56 -1.15
N ILE A 154 -13.11 4.21 -0.93
CA ILE A 154 -14.28 3.48 -0.46
C ILE A 154 -14.40 2.43 -1.56
N SER A 155 -13.88 1.22 -1.31
CA SER A 155 -13.89 0.14 -2.29
C SER A 155 -15.23 0.21 -3.00
N PRO A 156 -15.28 0.29 -4.35
CA PRO A 156 -16.57 0.26 -5.04
C PRO A 156 -17.33 -0.89 -4.41
N LYS A 157 -18.56 -0.65 -3.93
CA LYS A 157 -19.37 -1.66 -3.22
C LYS A 157 -19.06 -2.99 -3.88
N LEU A 158 -18.28 -3.82 -3.18
CA LEU A 158 -17.80 -5.07 -3.74
C LEU A 158 -19.04 -5.77 -4.28
N GLN A 159 -18.99 -6.23 -5.53
CA GLN A 159 -20.20 -6.58 -6.26
C GLN A 159 -21.05 -7.48 -5.36
N LYS A 160 -22.34 -7.16 -5.26
CA LYS A 160 -23.25 -7.97 -4.45
C LYS A 160 -23.11 -9.41 -4.92
N SER A 161 -22.95 -10.34 -3.99
CA SER A 161 -22.99 -11.76 -4.29
C SER A 161 -24.18 -12.01 -5.21
N VAL A 162 -23.88 -12.60 -6.36
CA VAL A 162 -24.90 -13.00 -7.32
C VAL A 162 -25.32 -14.41 -6.92
N HIS A 163 -26.62 -14.68 -6.98
CA HIS A 163 -27.13 -16.00 -6.61
C HIS A 163 -26.37 -17.10 -7.37
N SER A 164 -26.06 -18.21 -6.69
CA SER A 164 -25.28 -19.36 -7.22
C SER A 164 -25.84 -20.00 -8.50
N PHE A 165 -27.04 -19.60 -8.92
CA PHE A 165 -27.67 -20.03 -10.18
C PHE A 165 -27.14 -19.28 -11.40
N TYR A 166 -26.50 -18.12 -11.21
CA TYR A 166 -25.95 -17.34 -12.31
C TYR A 166 -24.54 -17.82 -12.67
N PRO A 167 -24.24 -18.09 -13.95
CA PRO A 167 -22.91 -18.54 -14.38
C PRO A 167 -21.78 -17.58 -14.00
N SER A 168 -22.09 -16.28 -13.87
CA SER A 168 -21.13 -15.26 -13.45
C SER A 168 -20.78 -15.30 -11.96
N ALA A 169 -21.51 -16.06 -11.12
CA ALA A 169 -21.25 -16.16 -9.69
C ALA A 169 -19.85 -16.72 -9.42
N GLN A 170 -19.42 -17.75 -10.17
CA GLN A 170 -18.09 -18.36 -10.03
C GLN A 170 -16.93 -17.40 -10.38
N LEU A 171 -17.19 -16.43 -11.26
CA LEU A 171 -16.20 -15.43 -11.70
C LEU A 171 -16.14 -14.22 -10.74
N LEU A 172 -17.26 -13.92 -10.07
CA LEU A 172 -17.40 -12.77 -9.18
C LEU A 172 -17.06 -13.10 -7.72
N ASP A 173 -17.28 -14.34 -7.27
CA ASP A 173 -17.01 -14.79 -5.90
C ASP A 173 -15.62 -14.40 -5.35
N PRO A 174 -14.49 -14.56 -6.08
CA PRO A 174 -13.18 -14.17 -5.59
C PRO A 174 -12.92 -12.66 -5.59
N LEU A 175 -13.78 -11.86 -6.23
CA LEU A 175 -13.73 -10.39 -6.27
C LEU A 175 -14.87 -9.75 -5.46
N THR A 176 -15.65 -10.56 -4.74
CA THR A 176 -16.64 -10.08 -3.78
C THR A 176 -15.99 -9.69 -2.46
N SER A 177 -16.81 -9.13 -1.58
CA SER A 177 -16.37 -8.27 -0.51
C SER A 177 -15.36 -8.77 0.54
N PRO A 178 -15.06 -10.06 0.74
CA PRO A 178 -14.45 -10.39 2.02
C PRO A 178 -13.04 -11.00 1.75
N LEU A 179 -12.02 -10.17 2.01
CA LEU A 179 -10.60 -10.54 2.00
C LEU A 179 -10.24 -11.25 3.32
N GLY A 180 -10.22 -12.59 3.29
CA GLY A 180 -9.77 -13.44 4.39
C GLY A 180 -10.09 -14.93 4.14
N PRO A 181 -10.17 -15.77 5.18
CA PRO A 181 -10.72 -17.13 5.09
C PRO A 181 -12.25 -17.15 5.25
N PHE A 182 -12.91 -17.98 4.43
CA PHE A 182 -14.35 -18.20 4.49
C PHE A 182 -14.76 -18.76 5.87
N ASN A 183 -15.90 -18.28 6.34
CA ASN A 183 -16.55 -18.66 7.59
C ASN A 183 -18.03 -18.93 7.34
N GLY A 184 -18.55 -19.95 7.99
CA GLY A 184 -19.96 -20.28 7.98
C GLY A 184 -20.42 -20.81 9.33
N ASN A 185 -21.62 -20.43 9.73
CA ASN A 185 -22.32 -21.09 10.83
C ASN A 185 -23.03 -22.34 10.27
N PRO A 186 -22.79 -23.55 10.83
CA PRO A 186 -23.45 -24.79 10.39
C PRO A 186 -24.99 -24.70 10.41
N SER A 187 -25.53 -23.79 11.23
CA SER A 187 -26.97 -23.56 11.38
C SER A 187 -27.58 -22.66 10.29
N THR A 188 -26.75 -22.13 9.37
CA THR A 188 -27.13 -21.26 8.25
C THR A 188 -26.34 -21.60 6.97
N PRO A 189 -26.68 -22.69 6.26
CA PRO A 189 -25.91 -23.22 5.12
C PRO A 189 -25.87 -22.35 3.84
N GLY A 190 -26.33 -21.09 3.91
CA GLY A 190 -26.33 -20.14 2.79
C GLY A 190 -25.84 -18.73 3.17
N ALA A 191 -25.32 -18.56 4.38
CA ALA A 191 -24.74 -17.31 4.88
C ALA A 191 -23.23 -17.49 5.08
N GLU A 192 -22.53 -17.87 4.00
CA GLU A 192 -21.07 -17.94 3.99
C GLU A 192 -20.51 -16.54 3.74
N SER A 193 -19.43 -16.19 4.45
CA SER A 193 -18.73 -14.93 4.24
C SER A 193 -17.29 -15.06 4.68
N THR A 194 -16.44 -14.16 4.22
CA THR A 194 -15.03 -14.19 4.58
C THR A 194 -14.77 -13.36 5.84
N GLY A 195 -13.87 -13.84 6.70
CA GLY A 195 -13.32 -13.04 7.79
C GLY A 195 -12.68 -11.76 7.24
N GLY A 196 -12.95 -10.60 7.84
CA GLY A 196 -12.50 -9.31 7.32
C GLY A 196 -11.04 -9.01 7.65
N PHE A 197 -10.68 -9.02 8.94
CA PHE A 197 -9.31 -8.82 9.39
C PHE A 197 -9.12 -9.38 10.80
N TYR A 198 -7.87 -9.63 11.18
CA TYR A 198 -7.51 -10.07 12.51
C TYR A 198 -7.08 -8.89 13.39
N ILE A 199 -7.44 -8.92 14.66
CA ILE A 199 -6.95 -7.99 15.69
C ILE A 199 -6.38 -8.79 16.87
N THR A 200 -5.40 -8.25 17.56
CA THR A 200 -4.83 -8.82 18.80
C THR A 200 -5.06 -7.87 19.96
N ASP A 201 -5.39 -8.39 21.14
CA ASP A 201 -5.38 -7.58 22.37
C ASP A 201 -3.97 -7.55 23.02
N ASP A 202 -3.85 -6.80 24.10
CA ASP A 202 -2.62 -6.66 24.89
C ASP A 202 -2.13 -8.00 25.46
N ASN A 203 -2.98 -9.03 25.53
CA ASN A 203 -2.64 -10.38 25.98
C ASN A 203 -2.25 -11.30 24.82
N SER A 204 -2.05 -10.77 23.61
CA SER A 204 -1.79 -11.54 22.38
C SER A 204 -2.91 -12.51 21.99
N GLN A 205 -4.14 -12.30 22.49
CA GLN A 205 -5.29 -13.08 22.05
C GLN A 205 -5.70 -12.62 20.65
N LEU A 206 -5.72 -13.56 19.70
CA LEU A 206 -6.14 -13.29 18.33
C LEU A 206 -7.67 -13.31 18.21
N TYR A 207 -8.23 -12.29 17.57
CA TYR A 207 -9.65 -12.17 17.26
C TYR A 207 -9.85 -11.98 15.76
N LEU A 208 -10.90 -12.61 15.22
CA LEU A 208 -11.33 -12.41 13.83
C LEU A 208 -12.54 -11.48 13.79
N VAL A 209 -12.44 -10.38 13.03
CA VAL A 209 -13.55 -9.47 12.78
C VAL A 209 -14.32 -9.97 11.55
N THR A 210 -15.62 -10.20 11.71
CA THR A 210 -16.53 -10.60 10.60
C THR A 210 -17.86 -9.88 10.72
N ALA A 211 -18.64 -9.88 9.65
CA ALA A 211 -19.95 -9.25 9.63
C ALA A 211 -20.97 -10.06 10.47
N ARG A 212 -21.88 -9.36 11.15
CA ARG A 212 -22.79 -9.97 12.14
C ARG A 212 -23.78 -10.95 11.52
N ASP A 213 -24.28 -10.62 10.34
CA ASP A 213 -25.20 -11.40 9.52
C ASP A 213 -24.64 -12.74 9.02
N VAL A 214 -23.32 -12.93 9.13
CA VAL A 214 -22.61 -14.21 8.87
C VAL A 214 -22.75 -15.17 10.05
N VAL A 215 -22.78 -14.61 11.26
CA VAL A 215 -22.79 -15.36 12.52
C VAL A 215 -24.23 -15.56 13.01
N PHE A 216 -25.08 -14.57 12.80
CA PHE A 216 -26.47 -14.54 13.25
C PHE A 216 -27.44 -14.43 12.07
N LYS A 217 -28.55 -15.18 12.12
CA LYS A 217 -29.60 -15.11 11.10
C LYS A 217 -30.14 -13.67 10.98
N PRO A 218 -30.31 -13.13 9.75
CA PRO A 218 -30.87 -11.80 9.51
C PRO A 218 -32.23 -11.57 10.16
N ASP A 219 -33.02 -12.64 10.28
CA ASP A 219 -34.41 -12.62 10.77
C ASP A 219 -34.52 -12.41 12.30
N LEU A 220 -33.40 -12.49 13.02
CA LEU A 220 -33.31 -12.13 14.44
C LEU A 220 -32.99 -10.63 14.53
N VAL A 221 -34.03 -9.80 14.34
CA VAL A 221 -34.04 -8.33 14.17
C VAL A 221 -33.56 -7.52 15.38
N ASN A 222 -32.60 -8.02 16.18
CA ASN A 222 -32.04 -7.25 17.26
C ASN A 222 -30.51 -7.15 17.19
N ASN A 223 -30.03 -5.94 16.90
CA ASN A 223 -28.61 -5.55 16.95
C ASN A 223 -28.03 -5.48 18.37
N ASN A 224 -28.72 -6.05 19.36
CA ASN A 224 -28.24 -6.20 20.72
C ASN A 224 -26.81 -6.76 20.77
N ARG A 225 -26.01 -6.20 21.67
CA ARG A 225 -24.66 -6.68 21.92
C ARG A 225 -24.72 -8.13 22.40
N TYR A 226 -24.16 -9.04 21.61
CA TYR A 226 -23.93 -10.43 22.02
C TYR A 226 -22.54 -10.52 22.65
N LYS A 227 -22.46 -11.11 23.85
CA LYS A 227 -21.19 -11.48 24.48
C LYS A 227 -21.39 -12.83 25.15
N CYS A 228 -20.79 -13.88 24.59
CA CYS A 228 -20.70 -15.16 25.28
C CYS A 228 -19.78 -14.98 26.49
N ARG A 229 -20.31 -15.12 27.72
CA ARG A 229 -19.53 -14.99 28.97
C ARG A 229 -19.31 -16.32 29.68
N PHE A 230 -20.08 -17.37 29.35
CA PHE A 230 -20.07 -18.66 30.05
C PHE A 230 -20.30 -19.82 29.08
N PHE A 231 -19.61 -20.94 29.30
CA PHE A 231 -19.72 -22.17 28.49
C PHE A 231 -21.11 -22.83 28.51
N SER A 232 -22.00 -22.43 29.43
CA SER A 232 -23.36 -22.96 29.57
C SER A 232 -24.42 -22.24 28.71
N GLN A 233 -24.06 -21.17 27.99
CA GLN A 233 -24.96 -20.50 27.04
C GLN A 233 -24.86 -21.15 25.65
N LEU A 234 -25.95 -21.08 24.86
CA LEU A 234 -25.95 -21.53 23.46
C LEU A 234 -24.84 -20.83 22.67
N HIS A 235 -23.83 -21.61 22.30
CA HIS A 235 -22.66 -21.15 21.57
C HIS A 235 -22.99 -21.00 20.09
N VAL A 236 -22.56 -19.89 19.47
CA VAL A 236 -22.60 -19.77 18.01
C VAL A 236 -21.29 -20.34 17.47
N ASN A 237 -21.36 -21.55 16.94
CA ASN A 237 -20.21 -22.19 16.31
C ASN A 237 -19.94 -21.52 14.95
N VAL A 238 -18.72 -21.01 14.78
CA VAL A 238 -18.22 -20.49 13.52
C VAL A 238 -17.16 -21.44 13.01
N THR A 239 -17.34 -21.98 11.80
CA THR A 239 -16.39 -22.89 11.18
C THR A 239 -15.45 -22.09 10.28
N LEU A 240 -14.14 -22.22 10.50
CA LEU A 240 -13.09 -21.66 9.66
C LEU A 240 -12.61 -22.72 8.67
N PHE A 241 -12.25 -22.33 7.44
CA PHE A 241 -11.65 -23.25 6.47
C PHE A 241 -10.37 -23.89 7.03
N SER A 242 -10.32 -25.21 7.04
CA SER A 242 -9.08 -25.95 7.31
C SER A 242 -8.11 -25.80 6.14
N THR A 243 -6.82 -26.05 6.37
CA THR A 243 -5.79 -26.09 5.31
C THR A 243 -6.20 -27.01 4.16
N ALA A 244 -6.77 -28.18 4.46
CA ALA A 244 -7.23 -29.13 3.46
C ALA A 244 -8.40 -28.58 2.62
N THR A 245 -9.35 -27.90 3.27
CA THR A 245 -10.49 -27.27 2.59
C THR A 245 -10.01 -26.16 1.65
N PHE A 246 -9.05 -25.35 2.10
CA PHE A 246 -8.43 -24.30 1.28
C PHE A 246 -7.70 -24.88 0.05
N THR A 247 -6.88 -25.92 0.24
CA THR A 247 -6.17 -26.57 -0.89
C THR A 247 -7.13 -27.16 -1.91
N ASN A 248 -8.20 -27.81 -1.47
CA ASN A 248 -9.23 -28.33 -2.37
C ASN A 248 -9.97 -27.24 -3.13
N TYR A 249 -10.24 -26.10 -2.49
CA TYR A 249 -10.87 -24.95 -3.13
C TYR A 249 -9.96 -24.32 -4.20
N VAL A 250 -8.67 -24.13 -3.90
CA VAL A 250 -7.67 -23.67 -4.88
C VAL A 250 -7.58 -24.62 -6.08
N ALA A 251 -7.65 -25.93 -5.84
CA ALA A 251 -7.64 -26.93 -6.92
C ALA A 251 -8.90 -26.84 -7.81
N GLN A 252 -10.07 -26.53 -7.25
CA GLN A 252 -11.29 -26.31 -8.03
C GLN A 252 -11.21 -25.06 -8.92
N ILE A 253 -10.71 -23.93 -8.40
CA ILE A 253 -10.51 -22.71 -9.18
C ILE A 253 -9.56 -22.97 -10.36
N LYS A 254 -8.42 -23.65 -10.10
CA LYS A 254 -7.47 -24.00 -11.16
C LYS A 254 -8.10 -24.86 -12.25
N ARG A 255 -8.96 -25.82 -11.89
CA ARG A 255 -9.70 -26.63 -12.88
C ARG A 255 -10.71 -25.81 -13.68
N ALA A 256 -11.41 -24.87 -13.06
CA ALA A 256 -12.37 -24.01 -13.75
C ALA A 256 -11.67 -23.12 -14.80
N ILE A 257 -10.53 -22.51 -14.43
CA ILE A 257 -9.70 -21.71 -15.35
C ILE A 257 -9.20 -22.55 -16.54
N GLU A 258 -8.77 -23.78 -16.28
CA GLU A 258 -8.27 -24.68 -17.32
C GLU A 258 -9.41 -25.17 -18.24
N GLY A 259 -10.60 -25.39 -17.70
CA GLY A 259 -11.79 -25.78 -18.47
C GLY A 259 -12.27 -24.70 -19.44
N GLU A 260 -12.19 -23.41 -19.06
CA GLU A 260 -12.56 -22.30 -19.96
C GLU A 260 -11.54 -22.07 -21.08
N ARG A 261 -10.26 -22.39 -20.88
CA ARG A 261 -9.21 -22.31 -21.91
C ARG A 261 -9.43 -23.24 -23.10
N ILE A 262 -10.25 -24.27 -22.96
CA ILE A 262 -10.53 -25.26 -24.00
C ILE A 262 -11.67 -24.81 -24.95
N THR A 263 -12.36 -23.69 -24.66
CA THR A 263 -13.48 -23.21 -25.48
C THR A 263 -13.08 -22.07 -26.42
N VAL A 264 -12.07 -22.31 -27.27
CA VAL A 264 -11.88 -21.55 -28.52
C VAL A 264 -11.50 -22.55 -29.61
N GLU A 265 -12.51 -23.15 -30.24
CA GLU A 265 -12.37 -23.69 -31.59
C GLU A 265 -13.18 -22.79 -32.53
N PHE A 266 -12.56 -22.47 -33.67
CA PHE A 266 -13.03 -21.55 -34.71
C PHE A 266 -14.32 -22.03 -35.40
#